data_AF-A0A931KXE7-F1
#
_entry.id   AF-A0A931KXE7-F1
#
_cell.length_a   1.000
_cell.length_b   1.000
_cell.length_c   1.000
_cell.angle_alpha   90.00
_cell.angle_beta   90.00
_cell.angle_gamma   90.00
#
_symmetry.space_group_name_H-M   'P 1'
#
loop_
_entity.id
_entity.type
_entity.pdbx_description
1 polymer ?
#
loop_
_entity_poly.entity_id
_entity_poly.type
_entity_poly.pdbx_seq_one_letter_code
_entity_poly.pdbx_strand_id
1 'polypeptide(L)'
;MGALPAAPRPADHAGPAARRPAPLDRHAPHRDPAPLGRARAAGARGALTPASTPGAGGADRPLAQCPRRGAVPTPSPEVPVRRSLIVLAPAVALLLAACGSSTSDSTSSSAGSASPSDTAVAATSASASADPCTPDQLQTLKPGTFTVATGSPAFPPWVIDDKPENKKGYEAAVAYAVAEKLGYADSDVVWTRTTFDGAIAPGPKKFDVNIQQFSITDARKKVVDFSSSYYDLTQAVVSYKGSPIANATTVAELKNAKLGAAVATTSLQAITDVVGSKPAVFNDNAAAVTALKNKQIDGLVVDLPTAFYLVGAELDNGVIVGQLPNTADSKESLGMLLAKNSPLTTCVTQAVDALRADGTLAALQEKWLANQGAPVLS
;
A
#
# COMPACT_ATOMS: atom_id res chain seq x y z
N MET A 1 -34.78 -14.71 -50.24
CA MET A 1 -35.54 -15.96 -50.49
C MET A 1 -34.65 -16.84 -51.37
N GLY A 2 -34.17 -18.03 -51.01
CA GLY A 2 -34.34 -18.88 -49.83
C GLY A 2 -33.04 -19.65 -49.52
N ALA A 3 -33.00 -20.23 -48.32
CA ALA A 3 -31.82 -20.74 -47.61
C ALA A 3 -31.22 -22.03 -48.19
N LEU A 4 -29.89 -22.16 -48.07
CA LEU A 4 -29.12 -23.40 -48.23
C LEU A 4 -29.08 -24.22 -46.91
N PRO A 5 -28.99 -25.56 -46.99
CA PRO A 5 -29.05 -26.45 -45.83
C PRO A 5 -27.72 -26.59 -45.06
N ALA A 6 -27.85 -26.82 -43.75
CA ALA A 6 -26.77 -26.95 -42.78
C ALA A 6 -26.11 -28.35 -42.77
N ALA A 7 -24.81 -28.35 -42.42
CA ALA A 7 -23.91 -29.51 -42.36
C ALA A 7 -24.17 -30.46 -41.17
N PRO A 8 -23.78 -31.76 -41.28
CA PRO A 8 -23.94 -32.75 -40.22
C PRO A 8 -22.86 -32.65 -39.12
N ARG A 9 -23.28 -32.95 -37.88
CA ARG A 9 -22.43 -33.01 -36.67
C ARG A 9 -21.61 -34.32 -36.58
N PRO A 10 -20.41 -34.30 -35.98
CA PRO A 10 -19.57 -35.49 -35.81
C PRO A 10 -20.04 -36.40 -34.67
N ALA A 11 -19.70 -37.69 -34.79
CA ALA A 11 -20.05 -38.78 -33.91
C ALA A 11 -19.17 -38.83 -32.64
N ASP A 12 -19.83 -39.05 -31.49
CA ASP A 12 -19.18 -39.37 -30.20
C ASP A 12 -18.77 -40.85 -30.16
N HIS A 13 -17.47 -41.10 -29.98
CA HIS A 13 -16.92 -42.42 -29.66
C HIS A 13 -16.88 -42.62 -28.14
N ALA A 14 -17.67 -43.58 -27.65
CA ALA A 14 -17.66 -44.05 -26.27
C ALA A 14 -16.46 -44.99 -25.99
N GLY A 15 -15.66 -44.65 -24.97
CA GLY A 15 -14.63 -45.53 -24.38
C GLY A 15 -15.13 -46.27 -23.11
N PRO A 16 -14.45 -47.35 -22.66
CA PRO A 16 -15.06 -48.34 -21.77
C PRO A 16 -14.88 -48.09 -20.25
N ALA A 17 -15.97 -48.35 -19.54
CA ALA A 17 -16.13 -48.89 -18.18
C ALA A 17 -15.05 -48.63 -17.10
N ALA A 18 -15.38 -47.74 -16.14
CA ALA A 18 -14.77 -47.69 -14.81
C ALA A 18 -15.72 -48.27 -13.73
N ARG A 19 -15.16 -49.11 -12.86
CA ARG A 19 -15.84 -49.89 -11.82
C ARG A 19 -16.45 -49.00 -10.71
N ARG A 20 -17.64 -49.38 -10.25
CA ARG A 20 -18.31 -48.81 -9.07
C ARG A 20 -17.61 -49.22 -7.76
N PRO A 21 -17.39 -48.31 -6.80
CA PRO A 21 -17.14 -48.68 -5.41
C PRO A 21 -18.46 -48.78 -4.61
N ALA A 22 -18.49 -49.72 -3.68
CA ALA A 22 -19.59 -50.05 -2.77
C ALA A 22 -19.82 -48.96 -1.69
N PRO A 23 -21.02 -48.89 -1.08
CA PRO A 23 -21.32 -47.90 -0.04
C PRO A 23 -20.68 -48.29 1.31
N LEU A 24 -20.02 -47.32 1.95
CA LEU A 24 -19.45 -47.47 3.29
C LEU A 24 -20.53 -47.33 4.36
N ASP A 25 -20.56 -48.34 5.22
CA ASP A 25 -21.41 -48.47 6.40
C ASP A 25 -21.06 -47.45 7.50
N ARG A 26 -22.08 -47.05 8.24
CA ARG A 26 -22.00 -46.17 9.42
C ARG A 26 -21.64 -46.97 10.68
N HIS A 27 -21.06 -46.23 11.63
CA HIS A 27 -20.88 -46.53 13.06
C HIS A 27 -19.62 -47.29 13.52
N ALA A 28 -18.71 -46.54 14.14
CA ALA A 28 -17.97 -46.98 15.33
C ALA A 28 -17.66 -45.75 16.24
N PRO A 29 -17.67 -45.91 17.58
CA PRO A 29 -17.64 -44.78 18.53
C PRO A 29 -16.22 -44.33 18.92
N HIS A 30 -16.16 -43.06 19.33
CA HIS A 30 -15.01 -42.37 19.94
C HIS A 30 -14.40 -43.16 21.11
N ARG A 31 -13.06 -43.30 21.11
CA ARG A 31 -12.25 -43.64 22.29
C ARG A 31 -11.31 -42.47 22.59
N ASP A 32 -11.40 -41.96 23.80
CA ASP A 32 -10.47 -40.99 24.38
C ASP A 32 -9.09 -41.61 24.66
N PRO A 33 -7.98 -40.86 24.54
CA PRO A 33 -6.69 -41.27 25.05
C PRO A 33 -6.48 -40.83 26.51
N ALA A 34 -6.05 -41.79 27.33
CA ALA A 34 -5.63 -41.61 28.73
C ALA A 34 -4.33 -40.78 28.86
N PRO A 35 -4.09 -40.11 30.02
CA PRO A 35 -2.88 -39.33 30.23
C PRO A 35 -1.70 -40.21 30.67
N LEU A 36 -0.54 -40.01 30.04
CA LEU A 36 0.72 -40.65 30.38
C LEU A 36 1.28 -40.14 31.71
N GLY A 37 1.78 -41.09 32.49
CA GLY A 37 2.16 -40.95 33.88
C GLY A 37 3.51 -40.28 34.15
N ARG A 38 3.61 -39.87 35.42
CA ARG A 38 4.77 -39.30 36.11
C ARG A 38 5.96 -40.27 36.14
N ALA A 39 7.14 -39.77 35.82
CA ALA A 39 8.40 -40.37 36.24
C ALA A 39 8.91 -39.71 37.53
N ARG A 40 9.14 -40.55 38.55
CA ARG A 40 9.86 -40.23 39.79
C ARG A 40 11.37 -40.14 39.53
N ALA A 41 12.04 -39.18 40.17
CA ALA A 41 13.42 -39.35 40.64
C ALA A 41 13.49 -38.84 42.07
N ALA A 42 14.02 -39.66 42.98
CA ALA A 42 14.15 -39.40 44.40
C ALA A 42 15.63 -39.28 44.80
N GLY A 43 15.91 -38.30 45.67
CA GLY A 43 17.02 -38.29 46.65
C GLY A 43 18.27 -37.49 46.27
N ALA A 44 18.88 -36.66 47.15
CA ALA A 44 18.67 -36.53 48.59
C ALA A 44 19.33 -35.26 49.21
N ARG A 45 18.69 -34.76 50.28
CA ARG A 45 19.23 -34.12 51.53
C ARG A 45 19.96 -32.76 51.44
N GLY A 46 19.76 -31.80 52.36
CA GLY A 46 19.07 -31.74 53.66
C GLY A 46 18.43 -30.36 53.90
N ALA A 47 17.27 -30.28 54.56
CA ALA A 47 17.09 -30.01 56.00
C ALA A 47 17.68 -28.63 56.40
N LEU A 48 16.87 -27.63 56.78
CA LEU A 48 16.15 -27.58 58.06
C LEU A 48 14.89 -26.68 57.99
N THR A 49 13.80 -27.15 58.60
CA THR A 49 12.65 -26.41 59.13
C THR A 49 12.84 -26.24 60.65
N PRO A 50 11.88 -25.76 61.49
CA PRO A 50 10.58 -25.11 61.28
C PRO A 50 10.53 -23.74 62.06
N ALA A 51 9.46 -22.98 62.28
CA ALA A 51 8.09 -23.33 62.64
C ALA A 51 7.18 -22.09 62.78
N SER A 52 5.86 -22.36 62.71
CA SER A 52 4.78 -21.79 63.53
C SER A 52 4.10 -20.46 63.15
N THR A 53 2.90 -20.61 62.57
CA THR A 53 1.64 -19.85 62.77
C THR A 53 1.17 -19.84 64.24
N PRO A 54 0.00 -19.28 64.66
CA PRO A 54 -1.00 -18.38 64.02
C PRO A 54 -1.50 -17.23 64.96
N GLY A 55 -2.45 -16.39 64.52
CA GLY A 55 -3.23 -15.55 65.45
C GLY A 55 -4.24 -14.60 64.79
N ALA A 56 -5.52 -14.77 65.11
CA ALA A 56 -6.68 -14.09 64.53
C ALA A 56 -7.17 -12.88 65.35
N GLY A 57 -7.95 -12.01 64.71
CA GLY A 57 -9.10 -11.34 65.35
C GLY A 57 -9.04 -9.82 65.52
N GLY A 58 -10.19 -9.18 65.29
CA GLY A 58 -10.56 -7.92 65.95
C GLY A 58 -10.79 -6.73 65.02
N ALA A 59 -12.07 -6.43 64.78
CA ALA A 59 -12.54 -5.17 64.22
C ALA A 59 -12.38 -4.02 65.24
N ASP A 60 -12.02 -2.82 64.77
CA ASP A 60 -12.61 -1.57 65.26
C ASP A 60 -12.27 -0.38 64.36
N ARG A 61 -13.29 0.44 64.06
CA ARG A 61 -13.14 1.78 63.47
C ARG A 61 -12.73 2.75 64.58
N PRO A 62 -11.94 3.78 64.24
CA PRO A 62 -12.50 5.12 64.46
C PRO A 62 -12.24 6.10 63.31
N LEU A 63 -12.84 7.26 63.51
CA LEU A 63 -13.21 8.32 62.59
C LEU A 63 -12.03 9.10 61.98
N ALA A 64 -12.24 9.47 60.71
CA ALA A 64 -11.95 10.77 60.08
C ALA A 64 -10.80 11.63 60.64
N GLN A 65 -9.70 11.70 59.87
CA GLN A 65 -8.83 12.87 59.81
C GLN A 65 -8.56 13.25 58.36
N CYS A 66 -8.92 14.49 58.01
CA CYS A 66 -8.68 15.12 56.71
C CYS A 66 -7.17 15.22 56.38
N PRO A 67 -6.73 14.86 55.17
CA PRO A 67 -5.51 15.42 54.61
C PRO A 67 -5.79 16.75 53.91
N ARG A 68 -4.90 17.69 54.17
CA ARG A 68 -4.88 19.09 53.74
C ARG A 68 -4.92 19.23 52.21
N ARG A 69 -5.56 20.31 51.75
CA ARG A 69 -5.52 20.84 50.38
C ARG A 69 -4.06 20.93 49.89
N GLY A 70 -3.72 20.11 48.91
CA GLY A 70 -2.53 20.29 48.07
C GLY A 70 -2.71 21.51 47.16
N ALA A 71 -1.62 22.25 46.98
CA ALA A 71 -1.56 23.54 46.33
C ALA A 71 -1.92 23.49 44.82
N VAL A 72 -2.56 24.57 44.37
CA VAL A 72 -2.78 24.91 42.96
C VAL A 72 -1.42 25.23 42.32
N PRO A 73 -1.07 24.67 41.14
CA PRO A 73 0.12 25.11 40.42
C PRO A 73 -0.14 26.50 39.82
N THR A 74 0.68 27.47 40.22
CA THR A 74 0.74 28.81 39.63
C THR A 74 1.31 28.75 38.21
N PRO A 75 0.80 29.56 37.27
CA PRO A 75 1.39 29.68 35.93
C PRO A 75 2.77 30.34 36.01
N SER A 76 3.77 29.73 35.35
CA SER A 76 5.10 30.30 35.17
C SER A 76 5.07 31.53 34.25
N PRO A 77 5.93 32.54 34.47
CA PRO A 77 5.92 33.77 33.68
C PRO A 77 6.45 33.53 32.27
N GLU A 78 5.72 34.08 31.28
CA GLU A 78 6.08 34.07 29.87
C GLU A 78 7.36 34.86 29.60
N VAL A 79 8.27 34.24 28.84
CA VAL A 79 9.47 34.89 28.31
C VAL A 79 9.10 35.54 26.97
N PRO A 80 9.30 36.86 26.79
CA PRO A 80 9.00 37.52 25.53
C PRO A 80 10.04 37.13 24.46
N VAL A 81 9.62 36.35 23.47
CA VAL A 81 10.41 36.06 22.28
C VAL A 81 10.50 37.32 21.42
N ARG A 82 11.65 37.99 21.48
CA ARG A 82 12.01 39.09 20.56
C ARG A 82 12.02 38.58 19.12
N ARG A 83 11.12 39.11 18.30
CA ARG A 83 11.14 39.00 16.83
C ARG A 83 12.33 39.78 16.29
N SER A 84 13.42 39.09 15.98
CA SER A 84 14.50 39.65 15.15
C SER A 84 14.12 39.51 13.67
N LEU A 85 13.78 40.62 13.04
CA LEU A 85 13.64 40.76 11.59
C LEU A 85 15.05 40.75 10.97
N ILE A 86 15.41 39.69 10.26
CA ILE A 86 16.58 39.67 9.39
C ILE A 86 16.11 40.12 8.01
N VAL A 87 16.48 41.34 7.63
CA VAL A 87 16.31 41.93 6.30
C VAL A 87 17.41 41.37 5.41
N LEU A 88 17.05 40.57 4.39
CA LEU A 88 17.97 40.09 3.37
C LEU A 88 17.86 41.00 2.14
N ALA A 89 18.91 41.78 1.88
CA ALA A 89 19.03 42.63 0.68
C ALA A 89 19.48 41.79 -0.54
N PRO A 90 18.99 42.07 -1.77
CA PRO A 90 19.50 41.42 -2.97
C PRO A 90 20.67 42.22 -3.56
N ALA A 91 21.84 41.58 -3.69
CA ALA A 91 22.94 42.08 -4.49
C ALA A 91 22.78 41.57 -5.94
N VAL A 92 22.35 42.47 -6.83
CA VAL A 92 22.31 42.27 -8.28
C VAL A 92 23.68 42.66 -8.84
N ALA A 93 24.35 41.72 -9.51
CA ALA A 93 25.52 41.99 -10.34
C ALA A 93 25.15 41.77 -11.81
N LEU A 94 25.03 42.87 -12.56
CA LEU A 94 25.04 42.92 -14.02
C LEU A 94 26.49 42.77 -14.52
N LEU A 95 26.69 41.96 -15.57
CA LEU A 95 27.51 42.26 -16.76
C LEU A 95 27.62 41.01 -17.64
N LEU A 96 27.00 41.04 -18.83
CA LEU A 96 27.74 40.94 -20.09
C LEU A 96 26.82 41.27 -21.27
N ALA A 97 27.31 42.18 -22.10
CA ALA A 97 26.72 42.66 -23.34
C ALA A 97 26.93 41.66 -24.47
N ALA A 98 25.92 41.51 -25.35
CA ALA A 98 26.08 41.44 -26.80
C ALA A 98 24.68 41.40 -27.45
N CYS A 99 24.20 42.54 -27.92
CA CYS A 99 23.08 42.64 -28.85
C CYS A 99 23.70 43.01 -30.21
N GLY A 100 23.55 42.12 -31.20
CA GLY A 100 23.87 42.39 -32.60
C GLY A 100 22.56 42.63 -33.36
N SER A 101 22.45 43.80 -33.95
CA SER A 101 21.24 44.43 -34.47
C SER A 101 20.68 43.81 -35.75
N SER A 102 19.35 43.89 -35.86
CA SER A 102 18.54 43.70 -37.05
C SER A 102 18.79 44.78 -38.11
N THR A 103 18.63 44.43 -39.39
CA THR A 103 18.23 45.36 -40.45
C THR A 103 17.25 44.70 -41.41
N SER A 104 16.24 45.48 -41.76
CA SER A 104 15.02 45.17 -42.48
C SER A 104 15.18 45.14 -44.01
N ASP A 105 14.11 44.63 -44.63
CA ASP A 105 13.55 44.95 -45.95
C ASP A 105 14.27 44.46 -47.22
N SER A 106 13.55 43.66 -48.01
CA SER A 106 13.13 44.02 -49.39
C SER A 106 12.22 42.95 -50.02
N THR A 107 10.96 43.35 -50.26
CA THR A 107 10.14 43.16 -51.48
C THR A 107 10.34 41.95 -52.43
N SER A 108 9.24 41.18 -52.54
CA SER A 108 8.49 40.80 -53.76
C SER A 108 9.17 40.18 -55.00
N SER A 109 8.62 38.99 -55.34
CA SER A 109 8.31 38.45 -56.67
C SER A 109 9.43 37.84 -57.54
N SER A 110 9.34 36.54 -57.80
CA SER A 110 9.20 35.98 -59.16
C SER A 110 9.05 34.45 -59.16
N ALA A 111 8.18 33.97 -60.03
CA ALA A 111 7.97 32.57 -60.34
C ALA A 111 9.16 32.00 -61.15
N GLY A 112 9.46 30.72 -60.95
CA GLY A 112 10.42 29.98 -61.77
C GLY A 112 10.49 28.51 -61.39
N SER A 113 9.85 27.67 -62.20
CA SER A 113 9.89 26.21 -62.14
C SER A 113 11.31 25.65 -62.24
N ALA A 114 11.64 24.65 -61.41
CA ALA A 114 12.41 23.47 -61.81
C ALA A 114 12.39 22.41 -60.70
N SER A 115 11.79 21.26 -60.99
CA SER A 115 12.12 19.97 -60.36
C SER A 115 13.53 19.56 -60.83
N PRO A 116 14.39 18.91 -60.03
CA PRO A 116 14.19 17.48 -59.77
C PRO A 116 14.66 16.95 -58.40
N SER A 117 14.21 15.72 -58.11
CA SER A 117 14.85 14.69 -57.26
C SER A 117 14.58 14.75 -55.75
N ASP A 118 13.53 14.03 -55.36
CA ASP A 118 13.40 13.40 -54.04
C ASP A 118 14.66 12.59 -53.71
N THR A 119 15.40 13.03 -52.70
CA THR A 119 16.27 12.15 -51.92
C THR A 119 15.83 12.27 -50.47
N ALA A 120 14.88 11.41 -50.11
CA ALA A 120 14.46 11.22 -48.74
C ALA A 120 15.65 10.73 -47.91
N VAL A 121 16.26 11.64 -47.15
CA VAL A 121 17.08 11.25 -46.00
C VAL A 121 16.13 10.75 -44.93
N ALA A 122 15.90 9.44 -44.94
CA ALA A 122 15.32 8.74 -43.81
C ALA A 122 16.21 9.02 -42.60
N ALA A 123 15.73 9.89 -41.72
CA ALA A 123 16.26 10.03 -40.39
C ALA A 123 16.02 8.69 -39.69
N THR A 124 17.03 7.82 -39.73
CA THR A 124 17.11 6.67 -38.85
C THR A 124 17.18 7.20 -37.42
N SER A 125 16.02 7.36 -36.81
CA SER A 125 15.88 7.43 -35.36
C SER A 125 16.52 6.15 -34.83
N ALA A 126 17.75 6.26 -34.35
CA ALA A 126 18.36 5.25 -33.51
C ALA A 126 17.50 5.15 -32.26
N SER A 127 16.49 4.28 -32.31
CA SER A 127 15.89 3.73 -31.11
C SER A 127 17.04 3.06 -30.38
N ALA A 128 17.45 3.62 -29.24
CA ALA A 128 18.26 2.88 -28.30
C ALA A 128 17.50 1.57 -28.04
N SER A 129 18.01 0.46 -28.57
CA SER A 129 17.48 -0.86 -28.30
C SER A 129 17.40 -0.97 -26.77
N ALA A 130 16.19 -1.08 -26.22
CA ALA A 130 16.04 -1.39 -24.81
C ALA A 130 16.82 -2.69 -24.58
N ASP A 131 17.74 -2.68 -23.62
CA ASP A 131 18.43 -3.90 -23.22
C ASP A 131 17.36 -4.97 -22.93
N PRO A 132 17.48 -6.19 -23.47
CA PRO A 132 16.51 -7.23 -23.21
C PRO A 132 16.42 -7.47 -21.69
N CYS A 133 15.27 -7.17 -21.10
CA CYS A 133 15.00 -7.47 -19.69
C CYS A 133 14.67 -8.95 -19.50
N THR A 134 15.52 -9.83 -20.03
CA THR A 134 15.37 -11.28 -19.95
C THR A 134 16.11 -11.83 -18.72
N PRO A 135 15.66 -12.95 -18.12
CA PRO A 135 16.21 -13.45 -16.86
C PRO A 135 17.72 -13.72 -16.86
N ASP A 136 18.29 -14.06 -18.02
CA ASP A 136 19.71 -14.34 -18.23
C ASP A 136 20.58 -13.07 -18.26
N GLN A 137 19.98 -11.90 -18.51
CA GLN A 137 20.66 -10.61 -18.56
C GLN A 137 20.47 -9.78 -17.29
N LEU A 138 19.43 -10.10 -16.50
CA LEU A 138 19.15 -9.45 -15.24
C LEU A 138 20.17 -9.86 -14.16
N GLN A 139 20.89 -8.87 -13.63
CA GLN A 139 21.85 -9.03 -12.54
C GLN A 139 21.16 -9.18 -11.19
N THR A 140 20.40 -10.26 -11.04
CA THR A 140 19.76 -10.67 -9.78
C THR A 140 20.78 -11.18 -8.77
N LEU A 141 20.42 -11.20 -7.48
CA LEU A 141 21.25 -11.72 -6.41
C LEU A 141 21.64 -13.19 -6.60
N LYS A 142 20.76 -13.97 -7.24
CA LYS A 142 20.98 -15.36 -7.59
C LYS A 142 20.56 -15.56 -9.06
N PRO A 143 21.47 -15.98 -9.95
CA PRO A 143 21.13 -16.20 -11.35
C PRO A 143 19.90 -17.10 -11.50
N GLY A 144 18.95 -16.68 -12.34
CA GLY A 144 17.70 -17.41 -12.57
C GLY A 144 16.70 -17.37 -11.42
N THR A 145 16.86 -16.51 -10.41
CA THR A 145 15.92 -16.34 -9.31
C THR A 145 15.58 -14.87 -9.11
N PHE A 146 14.28 -14.58 -8.95
CA PHE A 146 13.80 -13.25 -8.59
C PHE A 146 13.40 -13.22 -7.12
N THR A 147 14.26 -12.63 -6.28
CA THR A 147 14.09 -12.57 -4.82
C THR A 147 13.24 -11.36 -4.44
N VAL A 148 12.00 -11.58 -4.03
CA VAL A 148 11.06 -10.53 -3.61
C VAL A 148 10.97 -10.45 -2.10
N ALA A 149 11.11 -9.27 -1.53
CA ALA A 149 10.90 -9.04 -0.09
C ALA A 149 9.55 -8.39 0.21
N THR A 150 8.97 -8.77 1.35
CA THR A 150 7.82 -8.05 1.95
C THR A 150 7.94 -8.05 3.49
N GLY A 151 6.96 -7.45 4.16
CA GLY A 151 6.89 -7.31 5.61
C GLY A 151 6.71 -8.63 6.34
N SER A 152 6.88 -8.62 7.66
CA SER A 152 6.61 -9.75 8.56
C SER A 152 5.85 -9.26 9.80
N PRO A 153 4.53 -9.46 9.89
CA PRO A 153 3.66 -10.01 8.85
C PRO A 153 3.43 -9.04 7.68
N ALA A 154 2.99 -9.56 6.54
CA ALA A 154 2.40 -8.80 5.45
C ALA A 154 0.88 -8.89 5.54
N PHE A 155 0.21 -7.74 5.53
CA PHE A 155 -1.19 -7.64 5.94
C PHE A 155 -2.16 -7.72 4.75
N PRO A 156 -3.35 -8.33 4.95
CA PRO A 156 -4.42 -8.27 3.96
C PRO A 156 -4.96 -6.82 3.82
N PRO A 157 -5.47 -6.45 2.64
CA PRO A 157 -5.61 -7.25 1.43
C PRO A 157 -4.37 -7.22 0.51
N TRP A 158 -3.26 -6.65 0.95
CA TRP A 158 -2.02 -6.54 0.16
C TRP A 158 -1.35 -7.91 -0.01
N VAL A 159 -1.33 -8.68 1.07
CA VAL A 159 -0.96 -10.10 1.08
C VAL A 159 -1.98 -10.87 1.93
N ILE A 160 -2.61 -11.89 1.37
CA ILE A 160 -3.60 -12.71 2.08
C ILE A 160 -2.92 -13.81 2.88
N ASP A 161 -3.38 -14.02 4.12
CA ASP A 161 -2.89 -15.03 5.07
C ASP A 161 -1.41 -14.90 5.45
N ASP A 162 -0.81 -13.72 5.24
CA ASP A 162 0.64 -13.50 5.39
C ASP A 162 1.48 -14.49 4.55
N LYS A 163 0.97 -14.91 3.38
CA LYS A 163 1.59 -15.91 2.50
C LYS A 163 1.73 -15.36 1.07
N PRO A 164 2.75 -14.54 0.79
CA PRO A 164 2.87 -13.92 -0.53
C PRO A 164 3.06 -14.94 -1.67
N GLU A 165 3.60 -16.13 -1.38
CA GLU A 165 3.75 -17.23 -2.34
C GLU A 165 2.43 -17.83 -2.86
N ASN A 166 1.31 -17.56 -2.18
CA ASN A 166 -0.01 -18.00 -2.66
C ASN A 166 -0.57 -17.10 -3.78
N LYS A 167 0.11 -15.98 -4.08
CA LYS A 167 -0.24 -14.96 -5.08
C LYS A 167 -1.56 -14.24 -4.82
N LYS A 168 -2.07 -14.32 -3.59
CA LYS A 168 -3.33 -13.71 -3.17
C LYS A 168 -3.05 -12.42 -2.42
N GLY A 169 -3.83 -11.41 -2.76
CA GLY A 169 -3.63 -10.04 -2.33
C GLY A 169 -2.96 -9.21 -3.40
N TYR A 170 -3.16 -7.89 -3.32
CA TYR A 170 -2.78 -6.98 -4.39
C TYR A 170 -1.27 -6.97 -4.65
N GLU A 171 -0.43 -6.79 -3.63
CA GLU A 171 1.03 -6.74 -3.78
C GLU A 171 1.64 -8.10 -4.12
N ALA A 172 1.09 -9.19 -3.56
CA ALA A 172 1.50 -10.53 -3.96
C ALA A 172 1.24 -10.75 -5.47
N ALA A 173 0.04 -10.40 -5.95
CA ALA A 173 -0.30 -10.56 -7.37
C ALA A 173 0.51 -9.63 -8.29
N VAL A 174 0.77 -8.39 -7.89
CA VAL A 174 1.64 -7.45 -8.64
C VAL A 174 3.06 -7.99 -8.75
N ALA A 175 3.63 -8.54 -7.67
CA ALA A 175 4.98 -9.10 -7.71
C ALA A 175 5.13 -10.24 -8.71
N TYR A 176 4.16 -11.16 -8.77
CA TYR A 176 4.16 -12.25 -9.76
C TYR A 176 3.92 -11.75 -11.19
N ALA A 177 3.06 -10.74 -11.39
CA ALA A 177 2.85 -10.15 -12.70
C ALA A 177 4.11 -9.44 -13.21
N VAL A 178 4.86 -8.76 -12.33
CA VAL A 178 6.17 -8.17 -12.67
C VAL A 178 7.19 -9.25 -13.00
N ALA A 179 7.26 -10.32 -12.21
CA ALA A 179 8.15 -11.44 -12.47
C ALA A 179 7.88 -12.08 -13.85
N GLU A 180 6.61 -12.27 -14.20
CA GLU A 180 6.19 -12.79 -15.52
C GLU A 180 6.65 -11.87 -16.66
N LYS A 181 6.48 -10.54 -16.54
CA LYS A 181 6.98 -9.58 -17.54
C LYS A 181 8.50 -9.60 -17.71
N LEU A 182 9.22 -9.94 -16.64
CA LEU A 182 10.68 -10.12 -16.65
C LEU A 182 11.11 -11.52 -17.11
N GLY A 183 10.15 -12.41 -17.44
CA GLY A 183 10.41 -13.75 -17.95
C GLY A 183 10.70 -14.82 -16.89
N TYR A 184 10.51 -14.53 -15.60
CA TYR A 184 10.65 -15.53 -14.54
C TYR A 184 9.39 -16.39 -14.43
N ALA A 185 9.57 -17.70 -14.27
CA ALA A 185 8.46 -18.57 -13.90
C ALA A 185 8.11 -18.37 -12.41
N ASP A 186 6.90 -18.76 -12.02
CA ASP A 186 6.48 -18.66 -10.61
C ASP A 186 7.41 -19.40 -9.64
N SER A 187 8.00 -20.52 -10.09
CA SER A 187 8.95 -21.32 -9.33
C SER A 187 10.27 -20.60 -9.06
N ASP A 188 10.57 -19.57 -9.84
CA ASP A 188 11.80 -18.80 -9.76
C ASP A 188 11.64 -17.55 -8.88
N VAL A 189 10.41 -17.27 -8.42
CA VAL A 189 10.12 -16.20 -7.47
C VAL A 189 10.32 -16.72 -6.04
N VAL A 190 11.31 -16.18 -5.35
CA VAL A 190 11.62 -16.55 -3.96
C VAL A 190 11.30 -15.40 -3.03
N TRP A 191 10.46 -15.65 -2.04
CA TRP A 191 10.09 -14.65 -1.04
C TRP A 191 11.06 -14.62 0.13
N THR A 192 11.38 -13.41 0.58
CA THR A 192 12.09 -13.15 1.83
C THR A 192 11.36 -12.11 2.66
N ARG A 193 11.74 -11.98 3.93
CA ARG A 193 11.12 -11.06 4.88
C ARG A 193 12.09 -9.96 5.29
N THR A 194 11.56 -8.76 5.47
CA THR A 194 12.31 -7.61 5.98
C THR A 194 11.41 -6.71 6.81
N THR A 195 12.02 -5.96 7.73
CA THR A 195 11.34 -4.81 8.34
C THR A 195 11.27 -3.66 7.34
N PHE A 196 10.32 -2.75 7.55
CA PHE A 196 10.20 -1.53 6.75
C PHE A 196 11.49 -0.69 6.82
N ASP A 197 12.00 -0.47 8.03
CA ASP A 197 13.25 0.28 8.25
C ASP A 197 14.47 -0.39 7.61
N GLY A 198 14.54 -1.72 7.67
CA GLY A 198 15.62 -2.49 7.04
C GLY A 198 15.57 -2.41 5.50
N ALA A 199 14.37 -2.42 4.93
CA ALA A 199 14.18 -2.29 3.49
C ALA A 199 14.58 -0.91 2.97
N ILE A 200 14.35 0.17 3.74
CA ILE A 200 14.70 1.54 3.33
C ILE A 200 16.10 2.00 3.77
N ALA A 201 16.78 1.26 4.66
CA ALA A 201 18.13 1.58 5.10
C ALA A 201 19.13 1.66 3.91
N PRO A 202 20.13 2.55 3.91
CA PRO A 202 21.13 2.59 2.84
C PRO A 202 21.95 1.29 2.74
N GLY A 203 22.43 0.96 1.55
CA GLY A 203 23.38 -0.12 1.31
C GLY A 203 22.82 -1.36 0.61
N PRO A 204 23.63 -2.43 0.49
CA PRO A 204 23.25 -3.64 -0.23
C PRO A 204 21.99 -4.31 0.34
N LYS A 205 21.17 -4.87 -0.55
CA LYS A 205 19.93 -5.57 -0.19
C LYS A 205 20.11 -7.08 -0.31
N LYS A 206 19.34 -7.82 0.49
CA LYS A 206 19.24 -9.29 0.43
C LYS A 206 18.03 -9.76 -0.39
N PHE A 207 17.49 -8.86 -1.20
CA PHE A 207 16.40 -9.07 -2.15
C PHE A 207 16.70 -8.27 -3.42
N ASP A 208 16.10 -8.68 -4.53
CA ASP A 208 16.17 -7.98 -5.81
C ASP A 208 15.21 -6.78 -5.80
N VAL A 209 14.00 -7.00 -5.28
CA VAL A 209 12.96 -5.98 -5.09
C VAL A 209 12.25 -6.17 -3.75
N ASN A 210 11.70 -5.09 -3.21
CA ASN A 210 10.75 -5.14 -2.09
C ASN A 210 9.41 -4.53 -2.52
N ILE A 211 8.31 -5.16 -2.10
CA ILE A 211 6.96 -4.64 -2.25
C ILE A 211 6.26 -4.69 -0.88
N GLN A 212 6.08 -3.50 -0.31
CA GLN A 212 5.61 -3.31 1.07
C GLN A 212 5.13 -1.86 1.27
N GLN A 213 4.26 -1.38 0.38
CA GLN A 213 3.59 -0.09 0.48
C GLN A 213 4.53 1.12 0.67
N PHE A 214 5.68 1.09 -0.01
CA PHE A 214 6.65 2.17 0.06
C PHE A 214 6.22 3.34 -0.82
N SER A 215 5.83 4.45 -0.21
CA SER A 215 5.64 5.72 -0.92
C SER A 215 6.94 6.19 -1.57
N ILE A 216 6.85 6.59 -2.83
CA ILE A 216 7.94 7.14 -3.61
C ILE A 216 8.16 8.59 -3.15
N THR A 217 9.27 8.88 -2.49
CA THR A 217 9.61 10.24 -2.06
C THR A 217 11.05 10.59 -2.42
N ASP A 218 11.32 11.89 -2.63
CA ASP A 218 12.68 12.36 -2.93
C ASP A 218 13.67 12.07 -1.81
N ALA A 219 13.21 12.11 -0.55
CA ALA A 219 14.02 11.73 0.60
C ALA A 219 14.44 10.25 0.54
N ARG A 220 13.52 9.34 0.19
CA ARG A 220 13.79 7.91 0.05
C ARG A 220 14.65 7.61 -1.19
N LYS A 221 14.39 8.28 -2.32
CA LYS A 221 15.18 8.16 -3.57
C LYS A 221 16.67 8.51 -3.40
N LYS A 222 17.05 9.23 -2.33
CA LYS A 222 18.47 9.49 -2.00
C LYS A 222 19.21 8.24 -1.51
N VAL A 223 18.51 7.23 -0.99
CA VAL A 223 19.12 6.06 -0.33
C VAL A 223 18.72 4.72 -0.94
N VAL A 224 17.65 4.69 -1.74
CA VAL A 224 17.17 3.52 -2.49
C VAL A 224 16.72 3.94 -3.89
N ASP A 225 16.46 2.96 -4.75
CA ASP A 225 15.75 3.18 -6.02
C ASP A 225 14.30 2.71 -5.91
N PHE A 226 13.46 3.22 -6.83
CA PHE A 226 12.09 2.78 -7.00
C PHE A 226 11.83 2.46 -8.47
N SER A 227 10.96 1.48 -8.72
CA SER A 227 10.24 1.39 -9.99
C SER A 227 9.33 2.60 -10.22
N SER A 228 8.67 2.67 -11.37
CA SER A 228 7.44 3.46 -11.50
C SER A 228 6.36 2.97 -10.52
N SER A 229 5.35 3.81 -10.29
CA SER A 229 4.26 3.54 -9.33
C SER A 229 3.46 2.29 -9.71
N TYR A 230 3.41 1.25 -8.88
CA TYR A 230 2.45 0.18 -9.11
C TYR A 230 1.06 0.53 -8.58
N TYR A 231 0.94 1.55 -7.73
CA TYR A 231 -0.31 1.96 -7.10
C TYR A 231 -0.27 3.43 -6.69
N ASP A 232 -1.26 4.21 -7.10
CA ASP A 232 -1.41 5.59 -6.65
C ASP A 232 -2.31 5.62 -5.42
N LEU A 233 -1.88 6.27 -4.34
CA LEU A 233 -2.62 6.26 -3.08
C LEU A 233 -3.99 6.93 -3.24
N THR A 234 -5.02 6.12 -3.17
CA THR A 234 -6.41 6.56 -3.14
C THR A 234 -6.83 6.92 -1.70
N GLN A 235 -7.60 7.98 -1.57
CA GLN A 235 -8.28 8.30 -0.32
C GLN A 235 -9.51 7.41 -0.17
N ALA A 236 -9.83 7.00 1.03
CA ALA A 236 -10.96 6.15 1.35
C ALA A 236 -11.74 6.69 2.54
N VAL A 237 -13.05 6.47 2.52
CA VAL A 237 -13.95 6.85 3.61
C VAL A 237 -14.22 5.62 4.46
N VAL A 238 -13.84 5.69 5.73
CA VAL A 238 -14.14 4.67 6.75
C VAL A 238 -15.30 5.15 7.60
N SER A 239 -16.19 4.24 7.95
CA SER A 239 -17.31 4.51 8.84
C SER A 239 -17.54 3.35 9.81
N TYR A 240 -18.60 3.44 10.61
CA TYR A 240 -19.07 2.40 11.50
C TYR A 240 -20.38 1.81 10.99
N LYS A 241 -20.62 0.53 11.28
CA LYS A 241 -21.89 -0.12 10.94
C LYS A 241 -23.10 0.66 11.51
N GLY A 242 -24.07 0.95 10.66
CA GLY A 242 -25.27 1.72 11.00
C GLY A 242 -25.09 3.25 10.94
N SER A 243 -23.92 3.73 10.51
CA SER A 243 -23.73 5.14 10.15
C SER A 243 -24.66 5.55 8.98
N PRO A 244 -25.12 6.82 8.92
CA PRO A 244 -25.93 7.33 7.81
C PRO A 244 -25.28 7.16 6.43
N ILE A 245 -23.94 7.10 6.38
CA ILE A 245 -23.18 6.95 5.13
C ILE A 245 -22.68 5.53 4.86
N ALA A 246 -23.00 4.55 5.72
CA ALA A 246 -22.41 3.20 5.64
C ALA A 246 -22.67 2.48 4.30
N ASN A 247 -23.73 2.88 3.58
CA ASN A 247 -24.12 2.31 2.29
C ASN A 247 -23.97 3.31 1.14
N ALA A 248 -23.24 4.41 1.34
CA ALA A 248 -23.08 5.39 0.28
C ALA A 248 -22.32 4.78 -0.90
N THR A 249 -22.78 5.04 -2.12
CA THR A 249 -22.18 4.51 -3.36
C THR A 249 -21.62 5.60 -4.26
N THR A 250 -21.96 6.85 -3.99
CA THR A 250 -21.52 8.03 -4.76
C THR A 250 -20.85 9.05 -3.86
N VAL A 251 -19.95 9.87 -4.41
CA VAL A 251 -19.34 10.98 -3.65
C VAL A 251 -20.40 11.99 -3.20
N ALA A 252 -21.45 12.18 -3.99
CA ALA A 252 -22.53 13.13 -3.70
C ALA A 252 -23.30 12.80 -2.41
N GLU A 253 -23.47 11.51 -2.10
CA GLU A 253 -24.14 11.05 -0.87
C GLU A 253 -23.37 11.40 0.41
N LEU A 254 -22.09 11.72 0.29
CA LEU A 254 -21.24 12.08 1.42
C LEU A 254 -21.29 13.58 1.80
N LYS A 255 -21.86 14.45 0.95
CA LYS A 255 -21.78 15.92 1.10
C LYS A 255 -22.33 16.46 2.43
N ASN A 256 -23.35 15.79 2.97
CA ASN A 256 -24.02 16.21 4.21
C ASN A 256 -23.47 15.49 5.45
N ALA A 257 -22.53 14.57 5.27
CA ALA A 257 -21.93 13.79 6.35
C ALA A 257 -20.89 14.63 7.10
N LYS A 258 -20.75 14.40 8.40
CA LYS A 258 -19.65 14.93 9.19
C LYS A 258 -18.40 14.10 8.91
N LEU A 259 -17.64 14.49 7.90
CA LEU A 259 -16.37 13.83 7.56
C LEU A 259 -15.21 14.43 8.36
N GLY A 260 -14.34 13.58 8.88
CA GLY A 260 -13.14 13.97 9.62
C GLY A 260 -11.85 13.51 8.97
N ALA A 261 -10.77 14.26 9.19
CA ALA A 261 -9.40 13.85 8.85
C ALA A 261 -8.40 14.58 9.75
N ALA A 262 -7.17 14.03 9.82
CA ALA A 262 -6.07 14.71 10.51
C ALA A 262 -5.62 15.96 9.73
N VAL A 263 -5.19 16.98 10.47
CA VAL A 263 -4.66 18.23 9.93
C VAL A 263 -3.44 17.99 9.04
N ALA A 264 -3.25 18.84 8.04
CA ALA A 264 -2.10 18.79 7.12
C ALA A 264 -1.93 17.46 6.35
N THR A 265 -3.03 16.73 6.13
CA THR A 265 -3.07 15.52 5.30
C THR A 265 -3.71 15.77 3.94
N THR A 266 -3.37 14.94 2.97
CA THR A 266 -4.08 14.80 1.69
C THR A 266 -5.53 14.36 1.89
N SER A 267 -5.81 13.56 2.93
CA SER A 267 -7.17 13.15 3.31
C SER A 267 -8.06 14.33 3.68
N LEU A 268 -7.53 15.32 4.40
CA LEU A 268 -8.25 16.55 4.73
C LEU A 268 -8.59 17.37 3.47
N GLN A 269 -7.63 17.46 2.54
CA GLN A 269 -7.82 18.14 1.25
C GLN A 269 -8.91 17.42 0.44
N ALA A 270 -8.90 16.09 0.38
CA ALA A 270 -9.91 15.33 -0.35
C ALA A 270 -11.35 15.54 0.14
N ILE A 271 -11.56 15.75 1.45
CA ILE A 271 -12.88 16.12 1.98
C ILE A 271 -13.37 17.46 1.38
N THR A 272 -12.46 18.40 1.20
CA THR A 272 -12.78 19.74 0.68
C THR A 272 -12.89 19.73 -0.84
N ASP A 273 -11.92 19.15 -1.53
CA ASP A 273 -11.73 19.28 -2.97
C ASP A 273 -12.53 18.24 -3.77
N VAL A 274 -12.70 17.02 -3.23
CA VAL A 274 -13.42 15.92 -3.90
C VAL A 274 -14.86 15.83 -3.42
N VAL A 275 -15.07 15.78 -2.10
CA VAL A 275 -16.43 15.67 -1.55
C VAL A 275 -17.14 17.03 -1.60
N GLY A 276 -16.42 18.14 -1.46
CA GLY A 276 -17.02 19.48 -1.41
C GLY A 276 -17.68 19.77 -0.07
N SER A 277 -17.15 19.24 1.03
CA SER A 277 -17.72 19.38 2.37
C SER A 277 -16.74 20.03 3.35
N LYS A 278 -17.25 20.59 4.45
CA LYS A 278 -16.41 21.17 5.51
C LYS A 278 -15.87 20.05 6.41
N PRO A 279 -14.54 19.84 6.51
CA PRO A 279 -13.99 18.78 7.34
C PRO A 279 -14.07 19.11 8.84
N ALA A 280 -14.26 18.07 9.64
CA ALA A 280 -13.86 18.04 11.04
C ALA A 280 -12.35 17.78 11.12
N VAL A 281 -11.60 18.74 11.66
CA VAL A 281 -10.13 18.69 11.70
C VAL A 281 -9.67 18.11 13.04
N PHE A 282 -8.79 17.11 12.99
CA PHE A 282 -8.17 16.49 14.16
C PHE A 282 -6.65 16.68 14.15
N ASN A 283 -6.00 16.60 15.30
CA ASN A 283 -4.55 16.72 15.38
C ASN A 283 -3.82 15.52 14.73
N ASP A 284 -4.41 14.33 14.84
CA ASP A 284 -3.86 13.08 14.30
C ASP A 284 -4.98 12.06 14.02
N ASN A 285 -4.62 10.94 13.38
CA ASN A 285 -5.57 9.88 13.04
C ASN A 285 -6.14 9.19 14.27
N ALA A 286 -5.41 9.07 15.39
CA ALA A 286 -5.90 8.41 16.59
C ALA A 286 -7.04 9.20 17.26
N ALA A 287 -6.93 10.53 17.28
CA ALA A 287 -7.99 11.43 17.71
C ALA A 287 -9.22 11.32 16.78
N ALA A 288 -9.00 11.27 15.46
CA ALA A 288 -10.09 11.12 14.49
C ALA A 288 -10.80 9.76 14.60
N VAL A 289 -10.05 8.67 14.80
CA VAL A 289 -10.58 7.32 15.08
C VAL A 289 -11.41 7.31 16.36
N THR A 290 -10.93 7.97 17.43
CA THR A 290 -11.68 8.10 18.68
C THR A 290 -12.99 8.85 18.47
N ALA A 291 -12.97 9.94 17.70
CA ALA A 291 -14.18 10.69 17.35
C ALA A 291 -15.17 9.84 16.53
N LEU A 292 -14.67 9.00 15.59
CA LEU A 292 -15.50 8.07 14.82
C LEU A 292 -16.15 7.02 15.72
N LYS A 293 -15.39 6.39 16.63
CA LYS A 293 -15.91 5.43 17.63
C LYS A 293 -17.00 6.04 18.50
N ASN A 294 -16.82 7.30 18.89
CA ASN A 294 -17.78 8.06 19.68
C ASN A 294 -18.92 8.66 18.84
N LYS A 295 -18.97 8.38 17.53
CA LYS A 295 -19.99 8.86 16.58
C LYS A 295 -20.10 10.39 16.54
N GLN A 296 -18.99 11.09 16.79
CA GLN A 296 -18.91 12.54 16.67
C GLN A 296 -18.75 12.99 15.21
N ILE A 297 -18.20 12.09 14.38
CA ILE A 297 -18.14 12.17 12.93
C ILE A 297 -18.82 10.95 12.33
N ASP A 298 -19.37 11.09 11.12
CA ASP A 298 -20.04 10.02 10.38
C ASP A 298 -19.05 9.18 9.56
N GLY A 299 -17.92 9.78 9.19
CA GLY A 299 -16.85 9.10 8.46
C GLY A 299 -15.48 9.73 8.69
N LEU A 300 -14.44 8.91 8.61
CA LEU A 300 -13.05 9.29 8.64
C LEU A 300 -12.44 9.08 7.25
N VAL A 301 -11.83 10.11 6.68
CA VAL A 301 -11.08 9.99 5.41
C VAL A 301 -9.61 9.76 5.71
N VAL A 302 -9.05 8.71 5.13
CA VAL A 302 -7.64 8.29 5.24
C VAL A 302 -7.20 7.62 3.93
N ASP A 303 -5.90 7.42 3.72
CA ASP A 303 -5.43 6.59 2.60
C ASP A 303 -6.00 5.16 2.69
N LEU A 304 -6.26 4.53 1.55
CA LEU A 304 -6.83 3.18 1.50
C LEU A 304 -6.04 2.12 2.31
N PRO A 305 -4.68 2.08 2.28
CA PRO A 305 -3.91 1.26 3.22
C PRO A 305 -4.33 1.42 4.68
N THR A 306 -4.45 2.67 5.13
CA THR A 306 -4.85 3.00 6.50
C THR A 306 -6.29 2.60 6.75
N ALA A 307 -7.19 2.77 5.78
CA ALA A 307 -8.58 2.35 5.90
C ALA A 307 -8.72 0.84 6.17
N PHE A 308 -7.99 0.00 5.44
CA PHE A 308 -7.97 -1.44 5.68
C PHE A 308 -7.44 -1.79 7.06
N TYR A 309 -6.36 -1.14 7.49
CA TYR A 309 -5.80 -1.33 8.83
C TYR A 309 -6.82 -0.93 9.92
N LEU A 310 -7.45 0.24 9.80
CA LEU A 310 -8.41 0.73 10.78
C LEU A 310 -9.60 -0.24 10.92
N VAL A 311 -10.18 -0.71 9.81
CA VAL A 311 -11.31 -1.64 9.84
C VAL A 311 -10.91 -3.03 10.34
N GLY A 312 -9.68 -3.49 10.02
CA GLY A 312 -9.20 -4.80 10.43
C GLY A 312 -8.68 -4.89 11.86
N ALA A 313 -8.17 -3.79 12.42
CA ALA A 313 -7.43 -3.81 13.68
C ALA A 313 -7.92 -2.83 14.75
N GLU A 314 -8.56 -1.72 14.38
CA GLU A 314 -8.87 -0.65 15.33
C GLU A 314 -10.36 -0.38 15.54
N LEU A 315 -11.20 -0.64 14.55
CA LEU A 315 -12.63 -0.31 14.57
C LEU A 315 -13.51 -1.54 14.74
N ASP A 316 -14.19 -1.64 15.87
CA ASP A 316 -15.23 -2.64 16.08
C ASP A 316 -16.40 -2.40 15.11
N ASN A 317 -16.63 -3.36 14.21
CA ASN A 317 -17.63 -3.23 13.13
C ASN A 317 -17.40 -1.99 12.23
N GLY A 318 -16.13 -1.64 12.01
CA GLY A 318 -15.76 -0.66 10.99
C GLY A 318 -16.16 -1.16 9.59
N VAL A 319 -16.44 -0.21 8.70
CA VAL A 319 -16.69 -0.49 7.28
C VAL A 319 -15.94 0.53 6.44
N ILE A 320 -15.36 0.09 5.32
CA ILE A 320 -14.93 1.02 4.28
C ILE A 320 -16.15 1.31 3.43
N VAL A 321 -16.57 2.57 3.38
CA VAL A 321 -17.70 3.03 2.56
C VAL A 321 -17.30 3.00 1.09
N GLY A 322 -16.10 3.48 0.79
CA GLY A 322 -15.52 3.39 -0.55
C GLY A 322 -14.28 4.26 -0.71
N GLN A 323 -13.61 4.10 -1.84
CA GLN A 323 -12.51 4.95 -2.29
C GLN A 323 -13.09 6.23 -2.92
N LEU A 324 -12.54 7.38 -2.56
CA LEU A 324 -12.78 8.61 -3.30
C LEU A 324 -12.06 8.51 -4.67
N PRO A 325 -12.64 9.07 -5.74
CA PRO A 325 -11.95 9.17 -7.02
C PRO A 325 -10.60 9.86 -6.85
N ASN A 326 -9.55 9.29 -7.46
CA ASN A 326 -8.25 9.95 -7.50
C ASN A 326 -8.37 11.26 -8.25
N THR A 327 -7.94 12.34 -7.61
CA THR A 327 -7.66 13.58 -8.33
C THR A 327 -6.32 13.43 -9.04
N ALA A 328 -6.15 14.09 -10.19
CA ALA A 328 -4.89 14.09 -10.95
C ALA A 328 -3.70 14.60 -10.11
N ASP A 329 -3.96 15.24 -8.97
CA ASP A 329 -2.99 15.74 -8.01
C ASP A 329 -2.64 14.73 -6.89
N SER A 330 -2.95 13.45 -7.05
CA SER A 330 -2.52 12.40 -6.11
C SER A 330 -0.99 12.29 -6.13
N LYS A 331 -0.33 13.12 -5.32
CA LYS A 331 1.15 13.28 -5.26
C LYS A 331 1.86 12.10 -4.59
N GLU A 332 1.11 11.15 -4.05
CA GLU A 332 1.67 10.02 -3.33
C GLU A 332 1.34 8.71 -4.03
N SER A 333 2.39 7.96 -4.33
CA SER A 333 2.32 6.71 -5.07
C SER A 333 3.30 5.70 -4.50
N LEU A 334 3.02 4.41 -4.69
CA LEU A 334 3.77 3.29 -4.15
C LEU A 334 4.61 2.66 -5.26
N GLY A 335 5.90 2.44 -4.99
CA GLY A 335 6.84 1.84 -5.93
C GLY A 335 7.49 0.58 -5.36
N MET A 336 7.91 -0.34 -6.24
CA MET A 336 8.77 -1.44 -5.82
C MET A 336 10.14 -0.86 -5.47
N LEU A 337 10.61 -1.13 -4.27
CA LEU A 337 11.87 -0.61 -3.75
C LEU A 337 13.03 -1.52 -4.18
N LEU A 338 14.13 -0.93 -4.63
CA LEU A 338 15.37 -1.63 -4.96
C LEU A 338 16.56 -1.02 -4.22
N ALA A 339 17.69 -1.73 -4.22
CA ALA A 339 18.96 -1.15 -3.81
C ALA A 339 19.25 0.14 -4.62
N LYS A 340 19.94 1.11 -4.01
CA LYS A 340 20.35 2.32 -4.73
C LYS A 340 21.25 1.95 -5.91
N ASN A 341 20.99 2.54 -7.08
CA ASN A 341 21.66 2.26 -8.35
C ASN A 341 21.54 0.78 -8.75
N SER A 342 20.39 0.15 -8.47
CA SER A 342 20.19 -1.25 -8.83
C SER A 342 20.20 -1.40 -10.35
N PRO A 343 20.92 -2.40 -10.91
CA PRO A 343 20.88 -2.69 -12.34
C PRO A 343 19.48 -3.14 -12.79
N LEU A 344 18.61 -3.53 -11.86
CA LEU A 344 17.25 -3.99 -12.14
C LEU A 344 16.24 -2.84 -12.25
N THR A 345 16.58 -1.62 -11.80
CA THR A 345 15.62 -0.50 -11.68
C THR A 345 14.92 -0.21 -13.01
N THR A 346 15.67 -0.15 -14.12
CA THR A 346 15.12 0.11 -15.45
C THR A 346 14.15 -0.99 -15.89
N CYS A 347 14.54 -2.25 -15.76
CA CYS A 347 13.73 -3.39 -16.20
C CYS A 347 12.46 -3.57 -15.34
N VAL A 348 12.57 -3.42 -14.02
CA VAL A 348 11.40 -3.48 -13.13
C VAL A 348 10.45 -2.32 -13.43
N THR A 349 10.98 -1.11 -13.71
CA THR A 349 10.16 0.03 -14.14
C THR A 349 9.40 -0.27 -15.43
N GLN A 350 10.09 -0.79 -16.45
CA GLN A 350 9.46 -1.16 -17.73
C GLN A 350 8.38 -2.24 -17.55
N ALA A 351 8.62 -3.23 -16.70
CA ALA A 351 7.63 -4.26 -16.38
C ALA A 351 6.38 -3.66 -15.72
N VAL A 352 6.55 -2.79 -14.72
CA VAL A 352 5.41 -2.10 -14.06
C VAL A 352 4.67 -1.18 -15.05
N ASP A 353 5.39 -0.47 -15.90
CA ASP A 353 4.79 0.39 -16.93
C ASP A 353 3.99 -0.41 -17.95
N ALA A 354 4.49 -1.56 -18.38
CA ALA A 354 3.76 -2.46 -19.27
C ALA A 354 2.47 -2.98 -18.63
N LEU A 355 2.50 -3.38 -17.35
CA LEU A 355 1.32 -3.81 -16.58
C LEU A 355 0.30 -2.69 -16.36
N ARG A 356 0.76 -1.44 -16.30
CA ARG A 356 -0.13 -0.28 -16.25
C ARG A 356 -0.80 -0.06 -17.60
N ALA A 357 0.00 -0.09 -18.67
CA ALA A 357 -0.47 0.18 -20.03
C ALA A 357 -1.44 -0.88 -20.55
N ASP A 358 -1.24 -2.16 -20.19
CA ASP A 358 -2.13 -3.26 -20.58
C ASP A 358 -3.35 -3.45 -19.66
N GLY A 359 -3.46 -2.64 -18.60
CA GLY A 359 -4.59 -2.65 -17.67
C GLY A 359 -4.53 -3.72 -16.57
N THR A 360 -3.45 -4.52 -16.50
CA THR A 360 -3.29 -5.56 -15.48
C THR A 360 -3.32 -4.98 -14.07
N LEU A 361 -2.64 -3.85 -13.81
CA LEU A 361 -2.65 -3.23 -12.48
C LEU A 361 -4.07 -2.81 -12.05
N ALA A 362 -4.86 -2.26 -12.97
CA ALA A 362 -6.25 -1.87 -12.70
C ALA A 362 -7.12 -3.10 -12.40
N ALA A 363 -6.98 -4.19 -13.17
CA ALA A 363 -7.71 -5.43 -12.92
C ALA A 363 -7.34 -6.07 -11.56
N LEU A 364 -6.07 -6.01 -11.17
CA LEU A 364 -5.62 -6.48 -9.85
C LEU A 364 -6.17 -5.62 -8.71
N GLN A 365 -6.21 -4.29 -8.88
CA GLN A 365 -6.78 -3.38 -7.89
C GLN A 365 -8.28 -3.62 -7.70
N GLU A 366 -9.01 -3.82 -8.80
CA GLU A 366 -10.43 -4.17 -8.75
C GLU A 366 -10.65 -5.48 -7.98
N LYS A 367 -9.87 -6.52 -8.31
CA LYS A 367 -9.99 -7.85 -7.69
C LYS A 367 -9.66 -7.87 -6.20
N TRP A 368 -8.58 -7.20 -5.82
CA TRP A 368 -7.99 -7.36 -4.49
C TRP A 368 -8.28 -6.22 -3.53
N LEU A 369 -8.65 -5.04 -4.02
CA LEU A 369 -8.96 -3.88 -3.17
C LEU A 369 -10.45 -3.55 -3.25
N ALA A 370 -10.99 -3.29 -4.45
CA ALA A 370 -12.38 -2.89 -4.61
C ALA A 370 -13.36 -3.99 -4.17
N ASN A 371 -13.21 -5.20 -4.73
CA ASN A 371 -14.04 -6.36 -4.40
C ASN A 371 -13.83 -6.92 -2.99
N GLN A 372 -12.79 -6.46 -2.27
CA GLN A 372 -12.55 -6.82 -0.87
C GLN A 372 -13.20 -5.83 0.11
N GLY A 373 -14.14 -5.02 -0.36
CA GLY A 373 -14.98 -4.16 0.48
C GLY A 373 -14.56 -2.68 0.46
N ALA A 374 -13.83 -2.24 -0.56
CA ALA A 374 -13.48 -0.84 -0.75
C ALA A 374 -13.81 -0.37 -2.18
N PRO A 375 -15.10 -0.40 -2.62
CA PRO A 375 -15.47 0.00 -3.98
C PRO A 375 -15.09 1.47 -4.25
N VAL A 376 -14.84 1.81 -5.52
CA VAL A 376 -14.66 3.22 -5.91
C VAL A 376 -16.03 3.89 -5.94
N LEU A 377 -16.17 5.03 -5.26
CA LEU A 377 -17.39 5.83 -5.28
C LEU A 377 -17.49 6.57 -6.62
N SER A 378 -18.66 6.51 -7.26
CA SER A 378 -18.90 7.18 -8.54
C SER A 378 -19.18 8.68 -8.40
#